data_AF-A0A914L0J1-F1
#
_entry.id   AF-A0A914L0J1-F1
#
_cell.length_a   1.000
_cell.length_b   1.000
_cell.length_c   1.000
_cell.angle_alpha   90.00
_cell.angle_beta   90.00
_cell.angle_gamma   90.00
#
_symmetry.space_group_name_H-M   'P 1'
#
loop_
_entity.id
_entity.type
_entity.pdbx_description
1 polymer ?
#
loop_
_entity_poly.entity_id
_entity_poly.type
_entity_poly.pdbx_seq_one_letter_code
_entity_poly.pdbx_strand_id
1 'polypeptide(L)'
;MLHSAYFFPQTVDVKWSASTRGRPSLPQWMHLIPSRHRSIAFLIGTPVSPHSHFPLHVIATRMDSFHSSEQSFSVVTNDDRKLIFEFFKRISS
;
A
#
# COMPACT_ATOMS: atom_id res chain seq x y z
N MET A 1 0.66 -7.96 -0.29
CA MET A 1 -0.55 -8.01 0.56
C MET A 1 -0.38 -6.98 1.67
N LEU A 2 -1.40 -6.17 1.94
CA LEU A 2 -1.43 -5.24 3.07
C LEU A 2 -2.17 -5.90 4.22
N HIS A 3 -1.62 -5.79 5.44
CA HIS A 3 -2.22 -6.32 6.66
C HIS A 3 -2.11 -5.28 7.77
N SER A 4 -3.18 -5.08 8.54
CA SER A 4 -3.26 -4.03 9.57
C SER A 4 -2.18 -4.17 10.66
N ALA A 5 -1.76 -5.41 10.96
CA ALA A 5 -0.69 -5.68 11.92
C ALA A 5 0.69 -5.12 11.51
N TYR A 6 0.88 -4.72 10.25
CA TYR A 6 2.07 -3.96 9.85
C TYR A 6 2.00 -2.49 10.27
N PHE A 7 0.81 -1.97 10.57
CA PHE A 7 0.53 -0.58 10.90
C PHE A 7 0.21 -0.35 12.38
N PHE A 8 -0.28 -1.39 13.06
CA PHE A 8 -0.72 -1.37 14.44
C PHE A 8 -0.17 -2.59 15.20
N PRO A 9 0.02 -2.51 16.53
CA PRO A 9 0.52 -3.62 17.34
C PRO A 9 -0.38 -4.88 17.33
N GLN A 10 -1.63 -4.74 16.90
CA GLN A 10 -2.63 -5.80 16.87
C GLN A 10 -3.44 -5.75 15.58
N THR A 11 -4.00 -6.90 15.19
CA THR A 11 -4.92 -6.97 14.04
C THR A 11 -6.22 -6.23 14.35
N VAL A 12 -6.57 -5.27 13.52
CA VAL A 12 -7.73 -4.38 13.70
C VAL A 12 -8.38 -4.12 12.35
N ASP A 13 -9.69 -3.89 12.37
CA ASP A 13 -10.40 -3.47 11.18
C ASP A 13 -10.05 -2.01 10.84
N VAL A 14 -9.67 -1.81 9.58
CA VAL A 14 -9.23 -0.51 9.09
C VAL A 14 -9.92 -0.16 7.78
N LYS A 15 -10.06 1.15 7.55
CA LYS A 15 -10.29 1.72 6.23
C LYS A 15 -8.94 1.95 5.58
N TRP A 16 -8.77 1.37 4.41
CA TRP A 16 -7.56 1.53 3.60
C TRP A 16 -7.69 2.73 2.67
N SER A 17 -6.63 3.52 2.56
CA SER A 17 -6.42 4.43 1.46
C SER A 17 -4.99 4.32 0.95
N ALA A 18 -4.80 4.56 -0.34
CA ALA A 18 -3.49 4.53 -0.95
C ALA A 18 -3.40 5.62 -2.02
N SER A 19 -2.22 6.21 -2.14
CA SER A 19 -1.91 7.24 -3.12
C SER A 19 -0.46 7.11 -3.57
N THR A 20 -0.09 7.88 -4.58
CA THR A 20 1.32 8.07 -4.95
C THR A 20 1.87 9.32 -4.28
N ARG A 21 3.15 9.33 -3.93
CA ARG A 21 3.76 10.48 -3.25
C ARG A 21 3.59 11.75 -4.10
N GLY A 22 2.96 12.78 -3.54
CA GLY A 22 2.69 14.05 -4.23
C GLY A 22 1.47 14.05 -5.14
N ARG A 23 0.69 12.96 -5.20
CA ARG A 23 -0.60 12.92 -5.91
C ARG A 23 -1.70 12.37 -5.01
N PRO A 24 -2.96 12.80 -5.20
CA PRO A 24 -4.07 12.34 -4.35
C PRO A 24 -4.52 10.90 -4.67
N SER A 25 -4.08 10.32 -5.78
CA SER A 25 -4.56 9.03 -6.28
C SER A 25 -3.46 8.05 -6.65
N LEU A 26 -3.84 6.77 -6.71
CA LEU A 26 -3.03 5.73 -7.33
C LEU A 26 -2.91 5.95 -8.85
N PRO A 27 -1.87 5.39 -9.50
CA PRO A 27 -1.83 5.32 -10.96
C PRO A 27 -3.05 4.61 -11.50
N GLN A 28 -3.52 4.99 -12.69
CA GLN A 28 -4.75 4.45 -13.30
C GLN A 28 -4.74 2.91 -13.43
N TRP A 29 -3.55 2.32 -13.57
CA TRP A 29 -3.39 0.88 -13.73
C TRP A 29 -3.36 0.09 -12.41
N MET A 30 -3.42 0.78 -11.26
CA MET A 30 -3.30 0.17 -9.93
C MET A 30 -4.52 0.51 -9.06
N HIS A 31 -5.04 -0.52 -8.40
CA HIS A 31 -6.20 -0.43 -7.54
C HIS A 31 -5.89 -0.98 -6.16
N LEU A 32 -6.39 -0.29 -5.13
CA LEU A 32 -6.44 -0.79 -3.77
C LEU A 32 -7.79 -1.47 -3.57
N ILE A 33 -7.76 -2.78 -3.34
CA ILE A 33 -8.94 -3.62 -3.16
C ILE A 33 -8.95 -4.13 -1.71
N PRO A 34 -9.86 -3.63 -0.85
CA PRO A 34 -10.04 -4.18 0.48
C PRO A 34 -10.61 -5.61 0.38
N SER A 35 -10.16 -6.50 1.25
CA SER A 35 -10.71 -7.85 1.32
C SER A 35 -12.01 -7.88 2.12
N ARG A 36 -12.67 -9.05 2.20
CA ARG A 36 -13.80 -9.28 3.12
C ARG A 36 -13.42 -9.04 4.58
N HIS A 37 -12.17 -9.34 4.95
CA HIS A 37 -11.59 -8.99 6.23
C HIS A 37 -10.98 -7.58 6.12
N ARG A 38 -11.54 -6.61 6.86
CA ARG A 38 -11.13 -5.20 6.73
C ARG A 38 -9.70 -4.95 7.21
N SER A 39 -9.13 -5.86 7.99
CA SER A 39 -7.71 -5.88 8.36
C SER A 39 -6.75 -6.19 7.19
N ILE A 40 -7.26 -6.54 6.00
CA ILE A 40 -6.45 -6.95 4.83
C ILE A 40 -6.89 -6.19 3.58
N ALA A 41 -5.90 -5.78 2.78
CA ALA A 41 -6.13 -5.24 1.43
C ALA A 41 -5.06 -5.70 0.43
N PHE A 42 -5.39 -5.56 -0.85
CA PHE A 42 -4.53 -5.91 -1.96
C PHE A 42 -4.28 -4.69 -2.84
N LEU A 43 -3.04 -4.51 -3.26
CA LEU A 43 -2.69 -3.61 -4.35
C LEU A 43 -2.55 -4.47 -5.61
N ILE A 44 -3.44 -4.25 -6.57
CA ILE A 44 -3.54 -5.05 -7.80
C ILE A 44 -3.47 -4.12 -9.00
N GLY A 45 -2.70 -4.50 -10.00
CA GLY A 45 -2.58 -3.72 -11.22
C GLY A 45 -1.62 -4.35 -12.21
N THR A 46 -1.67 -3.88 -13.46
CA THR A 46 -0.73 -4.27 -14.50
C THR A 46 0.03 -3.02 -14.96
N PRO A 47 1.34 -2.92 -14.69
CA PRO A 47 2.13 -1.77 -15.12
C PRO A 47 2.03 -1.54 -16.63
N VAL A 48 1.82 -0.28 -17.00
CA VAL A 48 1.77 0.15 -18.41
C VAL A 48 3.09 0.72 -18.90
N SER A 49 4.08 0.88 -18.02
CA SER A 49 5.39 1.44 -18.34
C SER A 49 6.50 0.48 -17.89
N PRO A 50 7.42 0.10 -18.79
CA PRO A 50 8.63 -0.60 -18.40
C PRO A 50 9.55 0.31 -17.59
N HIS A 51 10.33 -0.25 -16.67
CA HIS A 51 11.35 0.46 -15.86
C HIS A 51 10.84 1.67 -15.07
N SER A 52 9.77 1.48 -14.31
CA SER A 52 9.20 2.55 -13.50
C SER A 52 9.25 2.24 -12.00
N HIS A 53 9.59 3.26 -11.22
CA HIS A 53 9.56 3.28 -9.76
C HIS A 53 8.37 4.12 -9.28
N PHE A 54 7.42 3.47 -8.61
CA PHE A 54 6.20 4.10 -8.13
C PHE A 54 6.21 4.15 -6.59
N PRO A 55 6.47 5.33 -5.99
CA PRO A 55 6.37 5.48 -4.55
C PRO A 55 4.89 5.49 -4.14
N LEU A 56 4.50 4.48 -3.37
CA LEU A 56 3.17 4.34 -2.79
C LEU A 56 3.16 4.83 -1.36
N HIS A 57 2.10 5.52 -1.01
CA HIS A 57 1.77 5.89 0.36
C HIS A 57 0.46 5.20 0.72
N VAL A 58 0.46 4.36 1.76
CA VAL A 58 -0.72 3.64 2.22
C VAL A 58 -1.03 4.10 3.63
N ILE A 59 -2.30 4.41 3.86
CA ILE A 59 -2.82 4.79 5.17
C ILE A 59 -3.84 3.74 5.58
N ALA A 60 -3.70 3.27 6.82
CA ALA A 60 -4.65 2.43 7.51
C ALA A 60 -5.31 3.25 8.61
N THR A 61 -6.60 3.55 8.47
CA THR A 61 -7.39 4.26 9.48
C THR A 61 -8.24 3.27 10.23
N ARG A 62 -8.06 3.16 11.55
CA ARG A 62 -8.87 2.30 12.40
C ARG A 62 -10.35 2.65 12.32
N MET A 63 -11.20 1.64 12.23
CA MET A 63 -12.66 1.85 12.16
C MET A 63 -13.29 2.10 13.54
N ASP A 64 -12.63 1.67 14.62
CA ASP A 64 -13.12 1.80 15.99
C ASP A 64 -12.74 3.15 16.62
N SER A 65 -11.49 3.59 16.42
CA SER A 65 -10.94 4.79 17.06
C SER A 65 -10.62 5.94 16.10
N PHE A 66 -10.74 5.72 14.78
CA PHE A 66 -10.34 6.67 13.74
C PHE A 66 -8.84 7.05 13.76
N HIS A 67 -8.03 6.37 14.58
CA HIS A 67 -6.58 6.56 14.59
C HIS A 67 -5.97 6.03 13.30
N SER A 68 -5.11 6.82 12.67
CA SER A 68 -4.47 6.46 11.39
C SER A 68 -3.00 6.11 11.60
N SER A 69 -2.51 5.19 10.79
CA SER A 69 -1.10 4.82 10.69
C SER A 69 -0.76 4.70 9.21
N GLU A 70 0.44 5.12 8.83
CA GLU A 70 0.84 5.26 7.43
C GLU A 70 2.20 4.64 7.16
N GLN A 71 2.38 4.12 5.94
CA GLN A 71 3.63 3.55 5.48
C GLN A 71 3.84 3.83 3.99
N SER A 72 5.11 3.97 3.61
CA SER A 72 5.52 4.12 2.22
C SER A 72 6.16 2.84 1.70
N PHE A 73 5.83 2.49 0.46
CA PHE A 73 6.36 1.34 -0.25
C PHE A 73 6.84 1.77 -1.63
N SER A 74 7.83 1.07 -2.17
CA SER A 74 8.28 1.28 -3.53
C SER A 74 7.89 0.10 -4.38
N VAL A 75 7.17 0.38 -5.48
CA VAL A 75 6.89 -0.63 -6.50
C VAL A 75 7.85 -0.40 -7.65
N VAL A 76 8.67 -1.41 -7.93
CA VAL A 76 9.62 -1.41 -9.05
C VAL A 76 9.13 -2.40 -10.10
N THR A 77 9.16 -1.95 -11.35
CA THR A 77 8.79 -2.74 -12.52
C THR A 77 10.03 -2.96 -13.37
N ASN A 78 10.34 -4.22 -13.68
CA ASN A 78 11.45 -4.59 -14.57
C ASN A 78 10.88 -5.09 -15.92
N ASP A 79 11.72 -5.17 -16.95
CA ASP A 79 11.38 -5.54 -18.34
C ASP A 79 10.50 -6.81 -18.45
N ASP A 80 10.65 -7.76 -17.53
CA ASP A 80 9.85 -8.99 -17.47
C ASP A 80 8.39 -8.82 -17.02
N ARG A 81 7.89 -7.57 -16.91
CA ARG A 81 6.56 -7.23 -16.35
C ARG A 81 6.30 -7.80 -14.95
N LYS A 82 7.35 -8.24 -14.25
CA LYS A 82 7.27 -8.68 -12.85
C LYS A 82 7.19 -7.45 -11.95
N LEU A 83 6.17 -7.43 -11.10
CA LEU A 83 6.02 -6.47 -10.01
C LEU A 83 6.88 -6.93 -8.83
N ILE A 84 7.86 -6.11 -8.45
CA ILE A 84 8.62 -6.30 -7.21
C ILE A 84 8.14 -5.24 -6.22
N PHE A 85 7.64 -5.70 -5.06
CA PHE A 85 7.27 -4.85 -3.94
C PHE A 85 8.43 -4.82 -2.95
N GLU A 86 9.13 -3.69 -2.86
CA GLU A 86 10.17 -3.49 -1.86
C GLU A 86 9.60 -2.79 -0.63
N PHE A 87 9.70 -3.48 0.50
CA PHE A 87 9.32 -2.97 1.81
C PHE A 87 10.51 -2.24 2.43
N PHE A 88 10.49 -0.90 2.37
CA PHE A 88 11.44 -0.09 3.13
C PHE A 88 11.03 -0.14 4.61
N LYS A 89 11.66 -1.03 5.38
CA LYS A 89 11.54 -1.02 6.83
C LYS A 89 12.32 0.20 7.35
N ARG A 90 11.61 1.21 7.85
CA ARG A 90 12.24 2.34 8.56
C ARG A 90 12.94 1.76 9.79
N ILE A 91 14.27 1.71 9.77
CA ILE A 91 15.07 1.44 10.96
C ILE A 91 14.91 2.68 11.83
N SER A 92 14.06 2.58 12.86
CA SER A 92 14.03 3.56 13.93
C SER A 92 15.28 3.31 14.79
N SER A 93 16.22 4.25 14.74
CA SER A 93 17.24 4.41 15.79
C SER A 93 16.61 4.92 17.07
#